data_AF-A0A9D6ZIR3-F1
#
_entry.id   AF-A0A9D6ZIR3-F1
#
_cell.length_a   1.000
_cell.length_b   1.000
_cell.length_c   1.000
_cell.angle_alpha   90.00
_cell.angle_beta   90.00
_cell.angle_gamma   90.00
#
_symmetry.space_group_name_H-M   'P 1'
#
loop_
_entity.id
_entity.type
_entity.pdbx_description
1 polymer ?
#
loop_
_entity_poly.entity_id
_entity_poly.type
_entity_poly.pdbx_seq_one_letter_code
_entity_poly.pdbx_strand_id
1 'polypeptide(L)'
;MFVAAGTYVEVVVLPDGVRLHGGYRNDYLGLVPEAFITAVISSDAAAAPGGAALVLDGVGIRPTEVGGIQFRGADAPAGGLPAFGAFLHAPGPELTVTHVWIRAGQGGAGRHGANGAAGAAPAVAPVTGDPQRLAVESGYHDCLSSAENVVHGGAGGTNACRGTDVSGGVGGSADCPDPYGTESSGGGGRSGGSGVPGGMGGAGAYDSHGPGTVGCDTPGLCCGVFEVLPEYELAGDGGNGADGAPGAAGTGCSDPLGELAGETWTPALATAGTAGGPGGGGGGGGAGGGPQMDWYEEECPWADGLGGGGGGGGAGGCGGESGTQGESGAPSAGMVIDYGGASPLGVAVPRFEAVQIVAGNGGNGGRGGGGGDGGLGGLGAPGGNRAREELEDSLAAATQGGAGGKGGNGGPAGGAGGGCGGSSIGVWVLLRGVPDPGVAAAIRAGAVLASGRGGPGGAGGGGAVPGGNGATGEERDVVVE
;
A
#
# COMPACT_ATOMS: atom_id res chain seq x y z
N MET A 1 45.08 -6.71 -36.42
CA MET A 1 43.95 -6.19 -37.20
C MET A 1 44.04 -4.68 -37.21
N PHE A 2 44.02 -4.08 -38.39
CA PHE A 2 43.99 -2.63 -38.56
C PHE A 2 42.59 -2.25 -39.05
N VAL A 3 42.00 -1.23 -38.44
CA VAL A 3 40.65 -0.77 -38.74
C VAL A 3 40.74 0.64 -39.31
N ALA A 4 40.18 0.82 -40.50
CA ALA A 4 40.08 2.13 -41.14
C ALA A 4 39.08 3.02 -40.41
N ALA A 5 39.28 4.33 -40.50
CA ALA A 5 38.37 5.34 -39.99
C ALA A 5 36.94 5.10 -40.50
N GLY A 6 35.97 5.26 -39.60
CA GLY A 6 34.58 4.95 -39.88
C GLY A 6 33.76 4.74 -38.62
N THR A 7 32.46 4.61 -38.82
CA THR A 7 31.51 4.24 -37.76
C THR A 7 30.97 2.86 -38.06
N TYR A 8 31.15 1.95 -37.10
CA TYR A 8 30.78 0.55 -37.17
C TYR A 8 29.67 0.30 -36.15
N VAL A 9 28.52 -0.20 -36.61
CA VAL A 9 27.38 -0.49 -35.74
C VAL A 9 27.37 -1.97 -35.45
N GLU A 10 28.14 -2.37 -34.44
CA GLU A 10 28.37 -3.76 -34.07
C GLU A 10 28.88 -3.86 -32.63
N VAL A 11 29.02 -5.10 -32.14
CA VAL A 11 29.70 -5.44 -30.90
C VAL A 11 31.02 -6.10 -31.26
N VAL A 12 32.13 -5.57 -30.73
CA VAL A 12 33.45 -6.18 -30.91
C VAL A 12 33.71 -7.18 -29.80
N VAL A 13 33.83 -8.45 -30.18
CA VAL A 13 34.33 -9.52 -29.32
C VAL A 13 35.76 -9.85 -29.75
N LEU A 14 36.75 -9.48 -28.94
CA LEU A 14 38.17 -9.66 -29.30
C LEU A 14 38.69 -10.99 -28.73
N PRO A 15 39.25 -11.90 -29.54
CA PRO A 15 39.87 -13.11 -29.03
C PRO A 15 41.30 -12.85 -28.52
N ASP A 16 41.76 -13.69 -27.60
CA ASP A 16 43.12 -13.65 -27.06
C ASP A 16 44.20 -13.73 -28.17
N GLY A 17 45.29 -12.98 -27.98
CA GLY A 17 46.43 -12.89 -28.90
C GLY A 17 46.21 -12.01 -30.12
N VAL A 18 45.06 -11.31 -30.22
CA VAL A 18 44.80 -10.35 -31.30
C VAL A 18 45.13 -8.94 -30.86
N ARG A 19 45.74 -8.17 -31.77
CA ARG A 19 45.94 -6.72 -31.63
C ARG A 19 45.00 -6.00 -32.57
N LEU A 20 44.10 -5.18 -32.03
CA LEU A 20 43.09 -4.41 -32.75
C LEU A 20 43.44 -2.92 -32.66
N HIS A 21 43.77 -2.31 -33.80
CA HIS A 21 44.15 -0.91 -33.86
C HIS A 21 43.26 -0.12 -34.83
N GLY A 22 42.59 0.91 -34.31
CA GLY A 22 41.92 1.94 -35.10
C GLY A 22 42.84 3.13 -35.39
N GLY A 23 42.29 4.15 -36.03
CA GLY A 23 43.03 5.38 -36.34
C GLY A 23 43.72 5.39 -37.70
N TYR A 24 43.40 4.41 -38.56
CA TYR A 24 43.99 4.32 -39.89
C TYR A 24 43.17 5.09 -40.93
N ARG A 25 43.86 5.74 -41.86
CA ARG A 25 43.22 6.23 -43.08
C ARG A 25 42.66 5.06 -43.91
N ASN A 26 41.69 5.31 -44.79
CA ASN A 26 41.03 4.26 -45.60
C ASN A 26 41.98 3.42 -46.47
N ASP A 27 43.16 3.93 -46.78
CA ASP A 27 44.21 3.22 -47.53
C ASP A 27 45.27 2.57 -46.63
N TYR A 28 45.14 2.69 -45.30
CA TYR A 28 46.05 2.20 -44.27
C TYR A 28 47.48 2.77 -44.35
N LEU A 29 47.71 3.83 -45.12
CA LEU A 29 49.03 4.44 -45.29
C LEU A 29 49.36 5.52 -44.25
N GLY A 30 48.41 5.84 -43.36
CA GLY A 30 48.60 6.82 -42.30
C GLY A 30 47.89 6.41 -41.02
N LEU A 31 48.55 6.63 -39.89
CA LEU A 31 48.04 6.40 -38.53
C LEU A 31 48.06 7.73 -37.77
N VAL A 32 46.89 8.30 -37.59
CA VAL A 32 46.67 9.53 -36.80
C VAL A 32 45.31 9.37 -36.12
N PRO A 33 45.22 8.68 -34.96
CA PRO A 33 43.96 8.33 -34.31
C PRO A 33 43.01 9.51 -34.07
N GLU A 34 43.56 10.71 -33.86
CA GLU A 34 42.81 11.95 -33.65
C GLU A 34 42.20 12.52 -34.94
N ALA A 35 42.80 12.22 -36.10
CA ALA A 35 42.32 12.68 -37.41
C ALA A 35 41.49 11.62 -38.15
N PHE A 36 41.72 10.34 -37.85
CA PHE A 36 41.12 9.19 -38.53
C PHE A 36 40.26 8.37 -37.56
N ILE A 37 39.19 9.00 -37.06
CA ILE A 37 38.34 8.44 -36.01
C ILE A 37 37.75 7.09 -36.41
N THR A 38 37.98 6.08 -35.57
CA THR A 38 37.36 4.75 -35.65
C THR A 38 36.40 4.62 -34.47
N ALA A 39 35.10 4.47 -34.76
CA ALA A 39 34.06 4.39 -33.74
C ALA A 39 33.24 3.12 -33.89
N VAL A 40 33.04 2.39 -32.80
CA VAL A 40 32.18 1.22 -32.68
C VAL A 40 31.02 1.57 -31.77
N ILE A 41 29.80 1.36 -32.24
CA ILE A 41 28.57 1.71 -31.53
C ILE A 41 27.70 0.46 -31.41
N SER A 42 27.40 0.05 -30.19
CA SER A 42 26.36 -0.94 -29.95
C SER A 42 24.99 -0.28 -30.14
N SER A 43 24.14 -0.87 -30.98
CA SER A 43 22.76 -0.40 -31.23
C SER A 43 21.71 -1.27 -30.55
N ASP A 44 22.11 -2.41 -30.00
CA ASP A 44 21.23 -3.38 -29.35
C ASP A 44 21.80 -3.74 -27.98
N ALA A 45 21.07 -3.37 -26.92
CA ALA A 45 21.47 -3.64 -25.55
C ALA A 45 21.47 -5.13 -25.19
N ALA A 46 20.79 -5.97 -25.99
CA ALA A 46 20.78 -7.42 -25.80
C ALA A 46 21.93 -8.14 -26.51
N ALA A 47 22.68 -7.46 -27.39
CA ALA A 47 23.76 -8.06 -28.17
C ALA A 47 25.03 -8.34 -27.35
N ALA A 48 25.15 -7.75 -26.16
CA ALA A 48 26.29 -7.86 -25.28
C ALA A 48 25.89 -7.58 -23.82
N PRO A 49 26.72 -7.96 -22.83
CA PRO A 49 26.48 -7.65 -21.43
C PRO A 49 26.25 -6.15 -21.23
N GLY A 50 25.09 -5.79 -20.65
CA GLY A 50 24.67 -4.40 -20.46
C GLY A 50 24.72 -3.52 -21.72
N GLY A 51 24.67 -4.10 -22.92
CA GLY A 51 24.80 -3.34 -24.17
C GLY A 51 26.21 -2.83 -24.49
N ALA A 52 27.27 -3.41 -23.92
CA ALA A 52 28.65 -3.06 -24.20
C ALA A 52 28.99 -3.11 -25.71
N ALA A 53 29.83 -2.18 -26.18
CA ALA A 53 30.35 -2.19 -27.55
C ALA A 53 31.67 -2.97 -27.69
N LEU A 54 32.38 -3.18 -26.58
CA LEU A 54 33.58 -3.98 -26.49
C LEU A 54 33.39 -5.09 -25.45
N VAL A 55 33.60 -6.34 -25.86
CA VAL A 55 33.59 -7.51 -24.99
C VAL A 55 34.93 -8.24 -25.12
N LEU A 56 35.58 -8.42 -23.98
CA LEU A 56 36.86 -9.11 -23.86
C LEU A 56 36.68 -10.27 -22.88
N ASP A 57 36.73 -11.50 -23.36
CA ASP A 57 36.48 -12.69 -22.54
C ASP A 57 37.71 -13.61 -22.56
N GLY A 58 38.36 -13.78 -21.40
CA GLY A 58 39.53 -14.62 -21.21
C GLY A 58 40.76 -14.18 -22.02
N VAL A 59 40.91 -12.88 -22.28
CA VAL A 59 42.00 -12.33 -23.12
C VAL A 59 43.20 -11.87 -22.30
N GLY A 60 44.38 -11.78 -22.91
CA GLY A 60 45.60 -11.34 -22.23
C GLY A 60 46.39 -12.48 -21.60
N ILE A 61 46.16 -13.71 -22.06
CA ILE A 61 47.05 -14.85 -21.85
C ILE A 61 48.24 -14.73 -22.82
N ARG A 62 47.96 -14.28 -24.05
CA ARG A 62 48.95 -13.86 -25.03
C ARG A 62 48.89 -12.34 -25.21
N PRO A 63 49.96 -11.71 -25.73
CA PRO A 63 49.96 -10.28 -26.05
C PRO A 63 48.73 -9.88 -26.87
N THR A 64 47.79 -9.20 -26.22
CA THR A 64 46.50 -8.78 -26.77
C THR A 64 46.40 -7.27 -26.60
N GLU A 65 45.97 -6.57 -27.64
CA GLU A 65 45.95 -5.11 -27.61
C GLU A 65 44.67 -4.57 -28.24
N VAL A 66 44.08 -3.55 -27.63
CA VAL A 66 43.06 -2.72 -28.26
C VAL A 66 43.50 -1.27 -28.17
N GLY A 67 43.51 -0.55 -29.30
CA GLY A 67 43.87 0.86 -29.28
C GLY A 67 43.43 1.71 -30.45
N GLY A 68 43.34 3.02 -30.21
CA GLY A 68 42.94 4.01 -31.23
C GLY A 68 41.47 3.91 -31.67
N ILE A 69 40.58 3.38 -30.82
CA ILE A 69 39.16 3.16 -31.13
C ILE A 69 38.28 3.84 -30.08
N GLN A 70 37.13 4.36 -30.53
CA GLN A 70 36.06 4.86 -29.69
C GLN A 70 34.94 3.82 -29.59
N PHE A 71 34.58 3.39 -28.38
CA PHE A 71 33.50 2.45 -28.11
C PHE A 71 32.34 3.18 -27.43
N ARG A 72 31.13 2.97 -27.94
CA ARG A 72 29.90 3.49 -27.33
C ARG A 72 28.89 2.36 -27.11
N GLY A 73 28.63 2.06 -25.85
CA GLY A 73 27.57 1.13 -25.45
C GLY A 73 26.16 1.64 -25.73
N ALA A 74 25.20 0.73 -25.73
CA ALA A 74 23.79 1.02 -25.90
C ALA A 74 23.15 1.53 -24.60
N ASP A 75 22.10 2.35 -24.71
CA ASP A 75 21.25 2.71 -23.58
C ASP A 75 20.38 1.50 -23.18
N ALA A 76 20.07 1.37 -21.90
CA ALA A 76 19.20 0.31 -21.42
C ALA A 76 17.76 0.46 -22.00
N PRO A 77 17.17 -0.60 -22.57
CA PRO A 77 15.89 -0.52 -23.28
C PRO A 77 14.67 -0.55 -22.34
N ALA A 78 14.88 -0.95 -21.08
CA ALA A 78 13.84 -1.09 -20.08
C ALA A 78 14.36 -0.72 -18.68
N GLY A 79 13.41 -0.48 -17.77
CA GLY A 79 13.74 -0.19 -16.37
C GLY A 79 14.46 -1.33 -15.69
N GLY A 80 15.38 -0.98 -14.79
CA GLY A 80 16.13 -1.95 -14.00
C GLY A 80 17.26 -2.68 -14.76
N LEU A 81 17.51 -2.38 -16.04
CA LEU A 81 18.63 -2.95 -16.79
C LEU A 81 19.85 -2.00 -16.80
N PRO A 82 21.07 -2.50 -16.53
CA PRO A 82 22.27 -1.69 -16.54
C PRO A 82 22.73 -1.35 -17.95
N ALA A 83 23.58 -0.33 -18.09
CA ALA A 83 24.23 0.04 -19.35
C ALA A 83 25.75 0.08 -19.21
N PHE A 84 26.46 -0.63 -20.08
CA PHE A 84 27.92 -0.77 -20.06
C PHE A 84 28.57 -0.21 -21.33
N GLY A 85 29.75 0.39 -21.22
CA GLY A 85 30.56 0.78 -22.39
C GLY A 85 31.42 -0.38 -22.90
N ALA A 86 32.09 -1.06 -21.97
CA ALA A 86 32.91 -2.24 -22.22
C ALA A 86 32.74 -3.28 -21.10
N PHE A 87 32.89 -4.56 -21.42
CA PHE A 87 32.83 -5.67 -20.48
C PHE A 87 34.06 -6.58 -20.64
N LEU A 88 34.84 -6.72 -19.58
CA LEU A 88 36.05 -7.52 -19.51
C LEU A 88 35.81 -8.68 -18.54
N HIS A 89 35.72 -9.91 -19.05
CA HIS A 89 35.67 -11.11 -18.24
C HIS A 89 37.04 -11.79 -18.21
N ALA A 90 37.54 -12.06 -17.00
CA ALA A 90 38.81 -12.72 -16.72
C ALA A 90 40.01 -12.18 -17.54
N PRO A 91 40.31 -10.87 -17.52
CA PRO A 91 41.43 -10.34 -18.29
C PRO A 91 42.78 -10.76 -17.67
N GLY A 92 43.73 -11.09 -18.53
CA GLY A 92 45.10 -11.46 -18.20
C GLY A 92 46.10 -10.29 -18.25
N PRO A 93 47.34 -10.50 -17.77
CA PRO A 93 48.34 -9.44 -17.63
C PRO A 93 48.87 -8.92 -18.97
N GLU A 94 48.78 -9.71 -20.04
CA GLU A 94 49.26 -9.34 -21.37
C GLU A 94 48.21 -8.55 -22.19
N LEU A 95 47.08 -8.16 -21.56
CA LEU A 95 46.11 -7.26 -22.16
C LEU A 95 46.58 -5.80 -22.01
N THR A 96 46.70 -5.11 -23.15
CA THR A 96 46.93 -3.66 -23.21
C THR A 96 45.75 -2.94 -23.83
N VAL A 97 45.23 -1.93 -23.13
CA VAL A 97 44.20 -0.99 -23.63
C VAL A 97 44.86 0.38 -23.76
N THR A 98 45.01 0.88 -24.99
CA THR A 98 45.81 2.09 -25.25
C THR A 98 45.12 3.08 -26.18
N HIS A 99 45.04 4.36 -25.81
CA HIS A 99 44.41 5.40 -26.64
C HIS A 99 42.96 5.04 -27.05
N VAL A 100 42.19 4.52 -26.10
CA VAL A 100 40.78 4.13 -26.31
C VAL A 100 39.87 5.13 -25.61
N TRP A 101 38.76 5.46 -26.26
CA TRP A 101 37.66 6.21 -25.63
C TRP A 101 36.47 5.28 -25.44
N ILE A 102 36.00 5.09 -24.21
CA ILE A 102 34.88 4.20 -23.89
C ILE A 102 33.77 5.05 -23.28
N ARG A 103 32.56 4.92 -23.81
CA ARG A 103 31.38 5.56 -23.27
C ARG A 103 30.25 4.56 -23.07
N ALA A 104 29.69 4.52 -21.87
CA ALA A 104 28.47 3.77 -21.60
C ALA A 104 27.21 4.50 -22.09
N GLY A 105 26.15 3.73 -22.30
CA GLY A 105 24.79 4.26 -22.41
C GLY A 105 24.23 4.73 -21.08
N GLN A 106 22.95 5.10 -21.06
CA GLN A 106 22.20 5.46 -19.85
C GLN A 106 21.60 4.20 -19.20
N GLY A 107 21.65 4.13 -17.87
CA GLY A 107 20.96 3.08 -17.12
C GLY A 107 19.44 3.23 -17.20
N GLY A 108 18.72 2.11 -17.14
CA GLY A 108 17.26 2.09 -17.26
C GLY A 108 16.56 2.71 -16.04
N ALA A 109 15.58 3.58 -16.27
CA ALA A 109 14.79 4.17 -15.17
C ALA A 109 13.85 3.16 -14.52
N GLY A 110 13.77 3.16 -13.19
CA GLY A 110 12.88 2.28 -12.44
C GLY A 110 11.40 2.60 -12.67
N ARG A 111 10.55 1.57 -12.72
CA ARG A 111 9.11 1.73 -12.86
C ARG A 111 8.48 2.28 -11.60
N HIS A 112 7.45 3.10 -11.77
CA HIS A 112 6.65 3.61 -10.66
C HIS A 112 5.74 2.51 -10.08
N GLY A 113 5.55 2.56 -8.77
CA GLY A 113 4.55 1.76 -8.08
C GLY A 113 3.13 2.19 -8.42
N ALA A 114 2.18 1.27 -8.24
CA ALA A 114 0.75 1.50 -8.41
C ALA A 114 0.13 1.96 -7.08
N ASN A 115 -0.84 2.87 -7.15
CA ASN A 115 -1.61 3.27 -5.98
C ASN A 115 -2.50 2.12 -5.52
N GLY A 116 -2.70 2.01 -4.20
CA GLY A 116 -3.67 1.11 -3.61
C GLY A 116 -5.11 1.57 -3.86
N ALA A 117 -6.03 0.60 -3.94
CA ALA A 117 -7.44 0.89 -4.06
C ALA A 117 -8.04 1.39 -2.73
N ALA A 118 -9.07 2.23 -2.82
CA ALA A 118 -9.85 2.62 -1.65
C ALA A 118 -10.62 1.43 -1.07
N GLY A 119 -10.82 1.43 0.24
CA GLY A 119 -11.61 0.43 0.93
C GLY A 119 -13.10 0.51 0.60
N ALA A 120 -13.76 -0.64 0.56
CA ALA A 120 -15.21 -0.70 0.31
C ALA A 120 -16.03 -0.14 1.48
N ALA A 121 -17.09 0.59 1.15
CA ALA A 121 -18.15 0.94 2.08
C ALA A 121 -19.10 -0.28 2.31
N PRO A 122 -19.99 -0.23 3.33
CA PRO A 122 -20.94 -1.30 3.59
C PRO A 122 -21.80 -1.72 2.40
N ALA A 123 -22.07 -3.02 2.29
CA ALA A 123 -22.88 -3.59 1.22
C ALA A 123 -24.38 -3.47 1.49
N VAL A 124 -24.81 -3.51 2.76
CA VAL A 124 -26.21 -3.44 3.16
C VAL A 124 -26.37 -2.42 4.29
N ALA A 125 -27.32 -1.49 4.12
CA ALA A 125 -27.67 -0.49 5.12
C ALA A 125 -28.47 -1.12 6.28
N PRO A 126 -28.37 -0.59 7.51
CA PRO A 126 -29.25 -1.03 8.59
C PRO A 126 -30.72 -0.66 8.33
N VAL A 127 -31.60 -1.34 9.04
CA VAL A 127 -33.05 -1.16 8.97
C VAL A 127 -33.52 -0.39 10.21
N THR A 128 -34.50 0.49 10.02
CA THR A 128 -35.21 1.19 11.11
C THR A 128 -36.00 0.18 11.95
N GLY A 129 -36.10 0.41 13.26
CA GLY A 129 -36.97 -0.40 14.12
C GLY A 129 -38.45 -0.15 13.83
N ASP A 130 -39.30 -1.15 14.11
CA ASP A 130 -40.74 -0.99 13.94
C ASP A 130 -41.29 0.05 14.92
N PRO A 131 -42.25 0.91 14.50
CA PRO A 131 -42.79 1.97 15.36
C PRO A 131 -43.63 1.39 16.51
N GLN A 132 -43.84 2.20 17.56
CA GLN A 132 -44.76 1.88 18.67
C GLN A 132 -46.13 1.45 18.12
N ARG A 133 -46.85 0.61 18.88
CA ARG A 133 -48.24 0.24 18.55
C ARG A 133 -48.94 -0.34 19.77
N LEU A 134 -50.24 -0.57 19.66
CA LEU A 134 -50.99 -1.24 20.72
C LEU A 134 -50.74 -2.74 20.71
N ALA A 135 -50.84 -3.31 21.90
CA ALA A 135 -50.88 -4.74 22.11
C ALA A 135 -52.18 -5.34 21.56
N VAL A 136 -52.08 -6.60 21.14
CA VAL A 136 -53.20 -7.51 20.95
C VAL A 136 -53.51 -8.14 22.30
N GLU A 137 -54.71 -7.90 22.80
CA GLU A 137 -55.09 -8.33 24.15
C GLU A 137 -56.00 -9.56 24.16
N SER A 138 -56.02 -10.24 25.30
CA SER A 138 -56.99 -11.28 25.60
C SER A 138 -58.39 -10.69 25.83
N GLY A 139 -59.40 -11.55 25.98
CA GLY A 139 -60.73 -11.12 26.43
C GLY A 139 -60.77 -10.59 27.87
N TYR A 140 -59.66 -10.65 28.60
CA TYR A 140 -59.45 -10.08 29.93
C TYR A 140 -58.60 -8.80 29.91
N HIS A 141 -58.28 -8.27 28.73
CA HIS A 141 -57.43 -7.07 28.56
C HIS A 141 -55.98 -7.26 29.00
N ASP A 142 -55.48 -8.49 28.95
CA ASP A 142 -54.05 -8.78 29.17
C ASP A 142 -53.31 -8.79 27.82
N CYS A 143 -52.15 -8.14 27.73
CA CYS A 143 -51.26 -8.33 26.58
C CYS A 143 -50.88 -9.80 26.39
N LEU A 144 -51.13 -10.33 25.20
CA LEU A 144 -50.84 -11.72 24.87
C LEU A 144 -49.34 -11.91 24.61
N SER A 145 -48.64 -12.72 25.42
CA SER A 145 -47.23 -13.11 25.18
C SER A 145 -47.09 -13.99 23.94
N SER A 146 -47.15 -13.38 22.76
CA SER A 146 -47.15 -14.03 21.46
C SER A 146 -46.34 -13.22 20.45
N ALA A 147 -46.00 -13.83 19.31
CA ALA A 147 -45.30 -13.13 18.24
C ALA A 147 -46.07 -11.91 17.69
N GLU A 148 -47.39 -11.87 17.88
CA GLU A 148 -48.23 -10.72 17.49
C GLU A 148 -48.01 -9.49 18.37
N ASN A 149 -47.32 -9.62 19.52
CA ASN A 149 -46.98 -8.51 20.42
C ASN A 149 -45.48 -8.25 20.53
N VAL A 150 -44.73 -8.61 19.50
CA VAL A 150 -43.34 -8.17 19.35
C VAL A 150 -43.30 -6.97 18.40
N VAL A 151 -42.63 -5.89 18.80
CA VAL A 151 -42.24 -4.78 17.93
C VAL A 151 -40.77 -4.97 17.59
N HIS A 152 -40.48 -5.33 16.34
CA HIS A 152 -39.13 -5.79 15.99
C HIS A 152 -38.13 -4.64 15.94
N GLY A 153 -36.96 -4.90 16.52
CA GLY A 153 -35.77 -4.09 16.27
C GLY A 153 -35.30 -4.21 14.82
N GLY A 154 -34.67 -3.15 14.35
CA GLY A 154 -34.10 -3.07 13.01
C GLY A 154 -32.88 -3.98 12.83
N ALA A 155 -32.76 -4.61 11.66
CA ALA A 155 -31.57 -5.38 11.30
C ALA A 155 -30.33 -4.46 11.19
N GLY A 156 -29.18 -4.93 11.69
CA GLY A 156 -27.91 -4.25 11.50
C GLY A 156 -27.46 -4.26 10.04
N GLY A 157 -26.71 -3.23 9.63
CA GLY A 157 -26.07 -3.21 8.32
C GLY A 157 -25.03 -4.33 8.21
N THR A 158 -24.75 -4.81 7.00
CA THR A 158 -23.79 -5.90 6.78
C THR A 158 -22.64 -5.50 5.89
N ASN A 159 -21.44 -5.96 6.26
CA ASN A 159 -20.24 -5.81 5.45
C ASN A 159 -19.18 -6.86 5.85
N ALA A 160 -18.33 -7.24 4.89
CA ALA A 160 -17.23 -8.15 5.12
C ALA A 160 -15.95 -7.63 4.46
N CYS A 161 -14.89 -7.47 5.26
CA CYS A 161 -13.62 -6.93 4.82
C CYS A 161 -12.56 -8.01 4.83
N ARG A 162 -12.22 -8.54 3.65
CA ARG A 162 -11.23 -9.63 3.47
C ARG A 162 -11.49 -10.83 4.39
N GLY A 163 -12.77 -11.17 4.59
CA GLY A 163 -13.21 -12.28 5.44
C GLY A 163 -13.53 -11.90 6.88
N THR A 164 -13.24 -10.67 7.33
CA THR A 164 -13.67 -10.16 8.64
C THR A 164 -15.08 -9.59 8.54
N ASP A 165 -16.03 -10.16 9.27
CA ASP A 165 -17.39 -9.62 9.42
C ASP A 165 -17.36 -8.36 10.31
N VAL A 166 -17.79 -7.23 9.75
CA VAL A 166 -17.86 -5.93 10.43
C VAL A 166 -19.29 -5.39 10.48
N SER A 167 -20.26 -6.31 10.46
CA SER A 167 -21.69 -5.98 10.51
C SER A 167 -22.07 -5.24 11.81
N GLY A 168 -23.08 -4.37 11.70
CA GLY A 168 -23.66 -3.69 12.85
C GLY A 168 -24.57 -4.59 13.68
N GLY A 169 -24.89 -4.14 14.89
CA GLY A 169 -25.78 -4.83 15.81
C GLY A 169 -27.25 -4.73 15.40
N VAL A 170 -28.04 -5.74 15.73
CA VAL A 170 -29.50 -5.71 15.58
C VAL A 170 -30.09 -4.86 16.70
N GLY A 171 -31.14 -4.08 16.42
CA GLY A 171 -31.85 -3.31 17.45
C GLY A 171 -32.63 -4.20 18.43
N GLY A 172 -32.90 -3.69 19.63
CA GLY A 172 -33.77 -4.34 20.61
C GLY A 172 -35.21 -4.43 20.08
N SER A 173 -35.93 -5.48 20.43
CA SER A 173 -37.37 -5.61 20.19
C SER A 173 -38.15 -5.33 21.47
N ALA A 174 -39.27 -4.61 21.38
CA ALA A 174 -40.18 -4.44 22.50
C ALA A 174 -41.20 -5.57 22.51
N ASP A 175 -41.68 -5.98 23.69
CA ASP A 175 -42.77 -6.93 23.81
C ASP A 175 -43.82 -6.50 24.86
N CYS A 176 -44.59 -7.45 25.40
CA CYS A 176 -45.66 -7.10 26.33
C CYS A 176 -45.04 -6.51 27.60
N PRO A 177 -45.44 -5.30 28.02
CA PRO A 177 -44.78 -4.61 29.12
C PRO A 177 -44.89 -5.44 30.41
N ASP A 178 -43.76 -5.62 31.09
CA ASP A 178 -43.70 -6.16 32.45
C ASP A 178 -43.54 -4.96 33.38
N PRO A 179 -44.50 -4.67 34.29
CA PRO A 179 -44.44 -3.48 35.11
C PRO A 179 -43.10 -3.43 35.88
N TYR A 180 -42.36 -2.34 35.65
CA TYR A 180 -41.02 -2.07 36.20
C TYR A 180 -39.86 -2.91 35.60
N GLY A 181 -40.14 -3.66 34.53
CA GLY A 181 -39.15 -4.36 33.71
C GLY A 181 -38.39 -3.42 32.78
N THR A 182 -37.35 -3.97 32.15
CA THR A 182 -36.61 -3.29 31.07
C THR A 182 -36.75 -4.09 29.79
N GLU A 183 -37.01 -3.36 28.71
CA GLU A 183 -37.09 -3.93 27.38
C GLU A 183 -35.74 -4.44 26.87
N SER A 184 -35.76 -5.16 25.75
CA SER A 184 -34.53 -5.76 25.25
C SER A 184 -33.51 -4.71 24.77
N SER A 185 -32.26 -4.91 25.18
CA SER A 185 -31.12 -4.13 24.68
C SER A 185 -30.80 -4.48 23.22
N GLY A 186 -30.23 -3.52 22.51
CA GLY A 186 -29.65 -3.77 21.20
C GLY A 186 -28.46 -4.74 21.26
N GLY A 187 -28.18 -5.41 20.15
CA GLY A 187 -26.98 -6.21 19.96
C GLY A 187 -25.75 -5.32 19.76
N GLY A 188 -24.59 -5.77 20.23
CA GLY A 188 -23.31 -5.14 19.90
C GLY A 188 -22.92 -5.36 18.44
N GLY A 189 -22.24 -4.38 17.84
CA GLY A 189 -21.64 -4.51 16.51
C GLY A 189 -20.46 -5.48 16.52
N ARG A 190 -20.13 -6.02 15.35
CA ARG A 190 -18.96 -6.90 15.17
C ARG A 190 -17.66 -6.10 15.23
N SER A 191 -16.60 -6.71 15.75
CA SER A 191 -15.28 -6.06 15.80
C SER A 191 -14.61 -6.01 14.42
N GLY A 192 -13.82 -4.97 14.17
CA GLY A 192 -12.96 -4.84 12.98
C GLY A 192 -11.72 -5.75 13.01
N GLY A 193 -11.66 -6.75 13.89
CA GLY A 193 -10.44 -7.49 14.20
C GLY A 193 -9.48 -6.72 15.12
N SER A 194 -8.27 -7.25 15.32
CA SER A 194 -7.11 -6.70 16.07
C SER A 194 -7.34 -5.53 17.04
N GLY A 195 -8.27 -5.65 17.99
CA GLY A 195 -8.52 -4.63 19.01
C GLY A 195 -9.33 -3.41 18.55
N VAL A 196 -10.01 -3.46 17.41
CA VAL A 196 -10.98 -2.45 16.95
C VAL A 196 -12.39 -2.90 17.37
N PRO A 197 -12.91 -2.44 18.53
CA PRO A 197 -14.19 -2.91 19.05
C PRO A 197 -15.35 -2.43 18.17
N GLY A 198 -16.40 -3.25 18.11
CA GLY A 198 -17.71 -2.80 17.68
C GLY A 198 -18.37 -1.95 18.76
N GLY A 199 -19.38 -1.18 18.36
CA GLY A 199 -20.21 -0.42 19.28
C GLY A 199 -21.04 -1.33 20.17
N MET A 200 -21.21 -0.94 21.44
CA MET A 200 -22.12 -1.63 22.36
C MET A 200 -23.57 -1.37 21.95
N GLY A 201 -24.47 -2.32 22.20
CA GLY A 201 -25.89 -2.07 22.02
C GLY A 201 -26.44 -1.10 23.07
N GLY A 202 -27.48 -0.36 22.70
CA GLY A 202 -28.19 0.52 23.62
C GLY A 202 -29.05 -0.28 24.60
N ALA A 203 -29.16 0.20 25.84
CA ALA A 203 -30.05 -0.40 26.84
C ALA A 203 -31.52 -0.22 26.42
N GLY A 204 -32.38 -1.21 26.68
CA GLY A 204 -33.82 -1.04 26.52
C GLY A 204 -34.39 -0.08 27.58
N ALA A 205 -35.51 0.56 27.27
CA ALA A 205 -36.18 1.47 28.19
C ALA A 205 -36.94 0.69 29.28
N TYR A 206 -37.33 1.39 30.33
CA TYR A 206 -38.24 0.85 31.34
C TYR A 206 -39.68 0.84 30.87
N ASP A 207 -40.38 -0.24 31.20
CA ASP A 207 -41.83 -0.30 31.10
C ASP A 207 -42.47 0.53 32.22
N SER A 208 -43.70 0.96 31.96
CA SER A 208 -44.49 1.75 32.90
C SER A 208 -45.81 1.07 33.21
N HIS A 209 -46.41 1.42 34.35
CA HIS A 209 -47.73 0.93 34.73
C HIS A 209 -48.70 2.10 34.87
N GLY A 210 -49.94 1.93 34.47
CA GLY A 210 -50.97 2.94 34.61
C GLY A 210 -52.38 2.34 34.60
N PRO A 211 -53.41 3.18 34.74
CA PRO A 211 -53.34 4.57 35.17
C PRO A 211 -52.88 4.70 36.64
N GLY A 212 -52.04 5.69 36.94
CA GLY A 212 -51.69 5.97 38.33
C GLY A 212 -52.91 6.46 39.10
N THR A 213 -53.17 5.87 40.27
CA THR A 213 -54.33 6.23 41.11
C THR A 213 -54.00 7.27 42.17
N VAL A 214 -52.72 7.63 42.32
CA VAL A 214 -52.23 8.58 43.33
C VAL A 214 -52.41 10.02 42.87
N GLY A 215 -53.28 10.78 43.55
CA GLY A 215 -53.50 12.21 43.32
C GLY A 215 -54.72 12.57 42.45
N CYS A 216 -55.52 11.59 42.06
CA CYS A 216 -56.83 11.82 41.44
C CYS A 216 -57.90 12.04 42.52
N ASP A 217 -58.28 13.31 42.76
CA ASP A 217 -59.35 13.66 43.70
C ASP A 217 -60.77 13.27 43.22
N THR A 218 -60.88 12.73 42.00
CA THR A 218 -62.14 12.27 41.40
C THR A 218 -62.10 10.75 41.17
N PRO A 219 -62.94 9.96 41.87
CA PRO A 219 -63.16 8.57 41.51
C PRO A 219 -63.67 8.47 40.07
N GLY A 220 -63.03 7.62 39.25
CA GLY A 220 -63.43 7.36 37.86
C GLY A 220 -62.88 8.32 36.80
N LEU A 221 -61.90 9.16 37.13
CA LEU A 221 -61.15 9.94 36.14
C LEU A 221 -59.74 9.36 36.00
N CYS A 222 -59.39 8.86 34.81
CA CYS A 222 -58.01 8.54 34.47
C CYS A 222 -57.22 9.85 34.39
N CYS A 223 -56.65 10.31 35.50
CA CYS A 223 -55.67 11.39 35.41
C CYS A 223 -54.43 10.74 34.79
N GLY A 224 -54.21 10.96 33.49
CA GLY A 224 -53.21 10.27 32.66
C GLY A 224 -51.76 10.50 33.05
N VAL A 225 -51.40 10.13 34.28
CA VAL A 225 -50.06 10.07 34.81
C VAL A 225 -49.82 8.61 35.13
N PHE A 226 -49.03 7.96 34.28
CA PHE A 226 -48.53 6.62 34.52
C PHE A 226 -47.61 6.65 35.75
N GLU A 227 -47.63 5.59 36.54
CA GLU A 227 -46.63 5.38 37.58
C GLU A 227 -45.31 5.01 36.92
N VAL A 228 -44.50 6.04 36.67
CA VAL A 228 -43.09 5.86 36.30
C VAL A 228 -42.27 5.73 37.58
N LEU A 229 -41.33 4.80 37.60
CA LEU A 229 -40.32 4.77 38.66
C LEU A 229 -39.56 6.11 38.68
N PRO A 230 -39.00 6.52 39.83
CA PRO A 230 -38.14 7.71 39.92
C PRO A 230 -36.93 7.68 38.96
N GLU A 231 -36.58 6.50 38.43
CA GLU A 231 -35.44 6.20 37.54
C GLU A 231 -35.91 5.79 36.13
N TYR A 232 -36.93 6.48 35.58
CA TYR A 232 -37.41 6.22 34.23
C TYR A 232 -36.33 6.52 33.17
N GLU A 233 -35.71 5.47 32.63
CA GLU A 233 -34.73 5.57 31.54
C GLU A 233 -35.40 5.29 30.18
N LEU A 234 -35.14 6.17 29.22
CA LEU A 234 -35.50 5.97 27.81
C LEU A 234 -34.54 4.98 27.16
N ALA A 235 -34.97 4.40 26.03
CA ALA A 235 -34.13 3.53 25.23
C ALA A 235 -32.80 4.22 24.88
N GLY A 236 -31.70 3.52 25.14
CA GLY A 236 -30.36 3.99 24.82
C GLY A 236 -30.06 3.84 23.33
N ASP A 237 -29.30 4.78 22.79
CA ASP A 237 -28.71 4.66 21.45
C ASP A 237 -27.58 3.61 21.46
N GLY A 238 -27.41 2.93 20.32
CA GLY A 238 -26.27 2.06 20.09
C GLY A 238 -24.97 2.88 20.01
N GLY A 239 -23.90 2.35 20.60
CA GLY A 239 -22.57 2.95 20.50
C GLY A 239 -22.02 2.88 19.08
N ASN A 240 -21.18 3.85 18.72
CA ASN A 240 -20.46 3.84 17.44
C ASN A 240 -19.36 2.75 17.45
N GLY A 241 -19.12 2.15 16.29
CA GLY A 241 -17.95 1.30 16.08
C GLY A 241 -16.67 2.14 16.00
N ALA A 242 -15.54 1.55 16.44
CA ALA A 242 -14.24 2.23 16.34
C ALA A 242 -13.71 2.22 14.90
N ASP A 243 -13.02 3.30 14.51
CA ASP A 243 -12.34 3.40 13.22
C ASP A 243 -11.15 2.41 13.14
N GLY A 244 -10.89 1.90 11.94
CA GLY A 244 -9.76 1.03 11.65
C GLY A 244 -8.42 1.76 11.75
N ALA A 245 -7.38 1.05 12.19
CA ALA A 245 -6.03 1.62 12.28
C ALA A 245 -5.44 1.91 10.88
N PRO A 246 -4.67 3.00 10.73
CA PRO A 246 -3.97 3.28 9.48
C PRO A 246 -2.88 2.23 9.20
N GLY A 247 -2.58 2.02 7.93
CA GLY A 247 -1.44 1.21 7.49
C GLY A 247 -0.09 1.88 7.74
N ALA A 248 0.96 1.08 7.86
CA ALA A 248 2.33 1.53 7.99
C ALA A 248 2.94 1.88 6.62
N ALA A 249 3.85 2.85 6.61
CA ALA A 249 4.60 3.25 5.42
C ALA A 249 5.63 2.19 5.00
N GLY A 250 5.86 2.10 3.69
CA GLY A 250 6.97 1.37 3.10
C GLY A 250 8.29 2.15 3.23
N THR A 251 9.39 1.42 3.32
CA THR A 251 10.74 1.96 3.33
C THR A 251 11.22 2.21 1.90
N GLY A 252 11.80 3.39 1.65
CA GLY A 252 12.52 3.66 0.42
C GLY A 252 13.78 2.79 0.31
N CYS A 253 14.27 2.61 -0.91
CA CYS A 253 15.52 1.92 -1.15
C CYS A 253 16.71 2.74 -0.60
N SER A 254 17.63 2.08 0.11
CA SER A 254 18.77 2.75 0.77
C SER A 254 20.12 2.53 0.10
N ASP A 255 20.24 1.53 -0.77
CA ASP A 255 21.50 1.17 -1.44
C ASP A 255 21.38 1.38 -2.97
N PRO A 256 21.87 2.52 -3.48
CA PRO A 256 21.78 2.85 -4.91
C PRO A 256 22.84 2.16 -5.77
N LEU A 257 23.80 1.44 -5.18
CA LEU A 257 24.74 0.61 -5.95
C LEU A 257 24.10 -0.72 -6.30
N GLY A 258 23.39 -1.34 -5.36
CA GLY A 258 22.87 -2.69 -5.53
C GLY A 258 24.01 -3.72 -5.62
N GLU A 259 23.76 -4.85 -6.27
CA GLU A 259 24.75 -5.91 -6.43
C GLU A 259 24.97 -6.21 -7.91
N LEU A 260 26.22 -6.15 -8.38
CA LEU A 260 26.58 -6.60 -9.73
C LEU A 260 27.27 -7.97 -9.66
N ALA A 261 26.59 -9.00 -10.16
CA ALA A 261 27.13 -10.34 -10.26
C ALA A 261 27.35 -10.72 -11.72
N GLY A 262 28.54 -10.36 -12.23
CA GLY A 262 28.92 -10.58 -13.63
C GLY A 262 28.14 -9.63 -14.52
N GLU A 263 27.22 -10.18 -15.31
CA GLU A 263 26.38 -9.39 -16.23
C GLU A 263 25.05 -8.96 -15.58
N THR A 264 24.67 -9.61 -14.47
CA THR A 264 23.38 -9.39 -13.82
C THR A 264 23.53 -8.35 -12.71
N TRP A 265 22.85 -7.23 -12.86
CA TRP A 265 22.69 -6.26 -11.79
C TRP A 265 21.37 -6.50 -11.05
N THR A 266 21.44 -6.58 -9.74
CA THR A 266 20.29 -6.74 -8.85
C THR A 266 20.12 -5.48 -8.01
N PRO A 267 18.98 -4.77 -8.10
CA PRO A 267 18.75 -3.58 -7.31
C PRO A 267 18.50 -3.91 -5.83
N ALA A 268 18.88 -3.00 -4.93
CA ALA A 268 18.23 -2.95 -3.63
C ALA A 268 16.76 -2.51 -3.80
N LEU A 269 15.89 -3.09 -2.97
CA LEU A 269 14.44 -2.97 -3.11
C LEU A 269 13.86 -2.00 -2.08
N ALA A 270 12.95 -1.15 -2.53
CA ALA A 270 12.00 -0.49 -1.65
C ALA A 270 10.90 -1.48 -1.22
N THR A 271 10.18 -1.16 -0.16
CA THR A 271 9.07 -1.99 0.34
C THR A 271 7.72 -1.32 0.11
N ALA A 272 6.68 -2.15 -0.06
CA ALA A 272 5.30 -1.68 -0.08
C ALA A 272 4.89 -1.15 1.32
N GLY A 273 3.88 -0.28 1.35
CA GLY A 273 3.18 0.01 2.61
C GLY A 273 2.32 -1.17 3.05
N THR A 274 1.68 -1.06 4.20
CA THR A 274 0.65 -2.02 4.63
C THR A 274 -0.75 -1.47 4.40
N ALA A 275 -1.71 -2.38 4.22
CA ALA A 275 -3.12 -2.01 4.16
C ALA A 275 -3.60 -1.42 5.50
N GLY A 276 -4.68 -0.64 5.45
CA GLY A 276 -5.38 -0.21 6.65
C GLY A 276 -6.23 -1.34 7.25
N GLY A 277 -6.54 -1.24 8.54
CA GLY A 277 -7.48 -2.14 9.22
C GLY A 277 -8.93 -1.77 8.91
N PRO A 278 -9.90 -2.71 9.00
CA PRO A 278 -11.30 -2.36 8.86
C PRO A 278 -11.84 -1.73 10.16
N GLY A 279 -12.92 -0.95 10.05
CA GLY A 279 -13.64 -0.39 11.20
C GLY A 279 -14.59 -1.41 11.83
N GLY A 280 -14.97 -1.19 13.10
CA GLY A 280 -15.98 -1.99 13.79
C GLY A 280 -17.41 -1.60 13.39
N GLY A 281 -18.36 -2.53 13.49
CA GLY A 281 -19.79 -2.22 13.33
C GLY A 281 -20.32 -1.42 14.53
N GLY A 282 -21.31 -0.56 14.30
CA GLY A 282 -22.06 0.13 15.37
C GLY A 282 -23.04 -0.81 16.07
N GLY A 283 -23.36 -0.52 17.33
CA GLY A 283 -24.37 -1.28 18.08
C GLY A 283 -25.80 -0.93 17.64
N GLY A 284 -26.73 -1.85 17.85
CA GLY A 284 -28.16 -1.55 17.69
C GLY A 284 -28.68 -0.70 18.85
N GLY A 285 -29.71 0.12 18.61
CA GLY A 285 -30.41 0.83 19.68
C GLY A 285 -31.24 -0.12 20.55
N GLY A 286 -31.51 0.28 21.79
CA GLY A 286 -32.43 -0.45 22.67
C GLY A 286 -33.89 -0.30 22.25
N ALA A 287 -34.74 -1.23 22.66
CA ALA A 287 -36.19 -1.09 22.51
C ALA A 287 -36.75 -0.02 23.46
N GLY A 288 -37.77 0.70 22.99
CA GLY A 288 -38.59 1.57 23.82
C GLY A 288 -39.48 0.75 24.75
N GLY A 289 -39.76 1.30 25.93
CA GLY A 289 -40.65 0.75 26.95
C GLY A 289 -42.11 0.97 26.63
N GLY A 290 -42.94 0.02 27.03
CA GLY A 290 -44.40 0.03 26.90
C GLY A 290 -45.11 0.38 28.23
N PRO A 291 -46.31 0.98 28.19
CA PRO A 291 -47.20 1.04 29.33
C PRO A 291 -48.10 -0.19 29.43
N GLN A 292 -48.11 -0.84 30.59
CA GLN A 292 -49.18 -1.72 30.99
C GLN A 292 -50.34 -0.90 31.59
N MET A 293 -51.56 -1.16 31.15
CA MET A 293 -52.77 -0.44 31.52
C MET A 293 -53.75 -1.33 32.27
N ASP A 294 -54.04 -1.00 33.52
CA ASP A 294 -55.15 -1.61 34.25
C ASP A 294 -56.47 -1.21 33.58
N TRP A 295 -57.24 -2.22 33.18
CA TRP A 295 -58.51 -2.03 32.50
C TRP A 295 -59.61 -1.63 33.48
N TYR A 296 -60.20 -0.44 33.26
CA TYR A 296 -61.40 0.02 33.96
C TYR A 296 -62.52 0.23 32.96
N GLU A 297 -63.56 -0.61 33.05
CA GLU A 297 -64.73 -0.53 32.18
C GLU A 297 -65.37 0.86 32.25
N GLU A 298 -65.63 1.48 31.10
CA GLU A 298 -66.18 2.84 30.92
C GLU A 298 -65.27 4.02 31.32
N GLU A 299 -64.25 3.79 32.14
CA GLU A 299 -63.38 4.84 32.69
C GLU A 299 -62.06 4.93 31.92
N CYS A 300 -61.29 3.84 31.86
CA CYS A 300 -59.96 3.77 31.23
C CYS A 300 -59.85 2.54 30.29
N PRO A 301 -60.58 2.51 29.15
CA PRO A 301 -60.60 1.36 28.25
C PRO A 301 -59.39 1.36 27.29
N TRP A 302 -58.19 1.56 27.83
CA TRP A 302 -56.96 1.66 27.05
C TRP A 302 -56.24 0.34 27.02
N ALA A 303 -55.83 -0.06 25.82
CA ALA A 303 -54.98 -1.22 25.65
C ALA A 303 -53.53 -0.93 26.05
N ASP A 304 -52.80 -1.98 26.41
CA ASP A 304 -51.35 -1.93 26.62
C ASP A 304 -50.64 -1.36 25.38
N GLY A 305 -49.63 -0.53 25.62
CA GLY A 305 -48.78 0.02 24.58
C GLY A 305 -47.49 -0.77 24.47
N LEU A 306 -47.05 -1.06 23.24
CA LEU A 306 -45.74 -1.62 22.95
C LEU A 306 -44.81 -0.49 22.52
N GLY A 307 -43.62 -0.42 23.13
CA GLY A 307 -42.61 0.55 22.75
C GLY A 307 -42.02 0.30 21.36
N GLY A 308 -41.24 1.26 20.86
CA GLY A 308 -40.67 1.19 19.52
C GLY A 308 -39.46 0.26 19.47
N GLY A 309 -39.28 -0.50 18.38
CA GLY A 309 -38.09 -1.31 18.17
C GLY A 309 -36.84 -0.43 18.05
N GLY A 310 -35.71 -0.89 18.58
CA GLY A 310 -34.43 -0.20 18.42
C GLY A 310 -33.95 -0.20 16.97
N GLY A 311 -33.21 0.82 16.55
CA GLY A 311 -32.66 0.92 15.20
C GLY A 311 -31.44 0.00 15.00
N GLY A 312 -31.27 -0.55 13.80
CA GLY A 312 -30.09 -1.35 13.47
C GLY A 312 -28.80 -0.52 13.42
N GLY A 313 -27.70 -1.07 13.92
CA GLY A 313 -26.37 -0.45 13.88
C GLY A 313 -25.76 -0.48 12.46
N GLY A 314 -24.99 0.54 12.11
CA GLY A 314 -24.29 0.61 10.82
C GLY A 314 -23.07 -0.32 10.76
N ALA A 315 -22.82 -0.96 9.61
CA ALA A 315 -21.61 -1.77 9.42
C ALA A 315 -20.33 -0.93 9.30
N GLY A 316 -19.19 -1.49 9.70
CA GLY A 316 -17.88 -0.89 9.53
C GLY A 316 -17.42 -0.83 8.07
N GLY A 317 -16.54 0.13 7.76
CA GLY A 317 -15.88 0.26 6.45
C GLY A 317 -14.60 -0.58 6.34
N CYS A 318 -14.24 -0.99 5.12
CA CYS A 318 -13.01 -1.74 4.90
C CYS A 318 -11.79 -0.84 4.82
N GLY A 319 -10.63 -1.31 5.29
CA GLY A 319 -9.37 -0.58 5.16
C GLY A 319 -8.92 -0.44 3.70
N GLY A 320 -8.20 0.62 3.39
CA GLY A 320 -7.61 0.83 2.07
C GLY A 320 -6.50 -0.18 1.75
N GLU A 321 -6.22 -0.39 0.47
CA GLU A 321 -5.11 -1.23 0.01
C GLU A 321 -3.80 -0.45 -0.03
N SER A 322 -2.67 -1.12 0.19
CA SER A 322 -1.37 -0.46 0.11
C SER A 322 -0.96 -0.13 -1.32
N GLY A 323 -0.16 0.92 -1.49
CA GLY A 323 0.56 1.14 -2.72
C GLY A 323 1.68 0.10 -2.92
N THR A 324 2.08 -0.14 -4.16
CA THR A 324 3.24 -0.99 -4.48
C THR A 324 4.52 -0.15 -4.54
N GLN A 325 5.67 -0.76 -4.23
CA GLN A 325 6.95 -0.04 -4.25
C GLN A 325 7.37 0.43 -5.65
N GLY A 326 8.18 1.50 -5.68
CA GLY A 326 8.89 1.89 -6.89
C GLY A 326 10.12 0.99 -7.12
N GLU A 327 10.40 0.66 -8.38
CA GLU A 327 11.61 -0.06 -8.75
C GLU A 327 12.82 0.89 -8.80
N SER A 328 14.02 0.38 -8.55
CA SER A 328 15.25 1.18 -8.62
C SER A 328 15.68 1.42 -10.07
N GLY A 329 16.26 2.58 -10.33
CA GLY A 329 16.96 2.86 -11.57
C GLY A 329 18.29 2.12 -11.62
N ALA A 330 18.67 1.68 -12.81
CA ALA A 330 19.86 0.86 -13.03
C ALA A 330 21.13 1.69 -13.23
N PRO A 331 22.30 1.11 -12.94
CA PRO A 331 23.55 1.82 -13.08
C PRO A 331 23.96 1.97 -14.54
N SER A 332 24.81 2.95 -14.78
CA SER A 332 25.60 3.06 -15.99
C SER A 332 27.08 2.94 -15.62
N ALA A 333 27.77 1.96 -16.20
CA ALA A 333 29.18 1.71 -15.94
C ALA A 333 30.01 1.86 -17.22
N GLY A 334 31.00 2.76 -17.23
CA GLY A 334 31.88 2.96 -18.38
C GLY A 334 32.57 1.67 -18.80
N MET A 335 33.11 0.93 -17.82
CA MET A 335 33.68 -0.40 -18.01
C MET A 335 33.33 -1.30 -16.82
N VAL A 336 33.07 -2.57 -17.09
CA VAL A 336 32.99 -3.61 -16.05
C VAL A 336 34.15 -4.60 -16.25
N ILE A 337 34.83 -4.94 -15.17
CA ILE A 337 35.89 -5.93 -15.13
C ILE A 337 35.51 -7.02 -14.13
N ASP A 338 35.06 -8.17 -14.63
CA ASP A 338 34.77 -9.34 -13.80
C ASP A 338 35.92 -10.32 -13.86
N TYR A 339 36.61 -10.55 -12.74
CA TYR A 339 37.71 -11.53 -12.69
C TYR A 339 37.23 -12.99 -12.60
N GLY A 340 35.92 -13.25 -12.66
CA GLY A 340 35.35 -14.58 -12.95
C GLY A 340 35.66 -15.66 -11.90
N GLY A 341 36.00 -15.26 -10.67
CA GLY A 341 36.47 -16.18 -9.63
C GLY A 341 37.92 -16.64 -9.83
N ALA A 342 38.78 -15.76 -10.35
CA ALA A 342 40.19 -15.99 -10.60
C ALA A 342 40.86 -16.87 -9.53
N SER A 343 41.61 -17.87 -10.00
CA SER A 343 42.40 -18.78 -9.18
C SER A 343 43.23 -18.00 -8.15
N PRO A 344 43.45 -18.52 -6.93
CA PRO A 344 44.31 -17.90 -5.91
C PRO A 344 45.76 -17.61 -6.37
N LEU A 345 46.12 -18.01 -7.59
CA LEU A 345 47.35 -17.64 -8.29
C LEU A 345 47.42 -16.14 -8.68
N GLY A 346 46.34 -15.38 -8.51
CA GLY A 346 46.38 -13.91 -8.46
C GLY A 346 45.54 -13.21 -9.53
N VAL A 347 45.00 -12.05 -9.16
CA VAL A 347 44.31 -11.11 -10.05
C VAL A 347 45.39 -10.35 -10.84
N ALA A 348 45.43 -10.55 -12.15
CA ALA A 348 46.36 -9.88 -13.05
C ALA A 348 45.77 -8.55 -13.54
N VAL A 349 46.54 -7.47 -13.48
CA VAL A 349 46.06 -6.13 -13.81
C VAL A 349 46.40 -5.80 -15.27
N PRO A 350 45.42 -5.57 -16.16
CA PRO A 350 45.68 -5.11 -17.52
C PRO A 350 46.42 -3.77 -17.54
N ARG A 351 47.18 -3.52 -18.61
CA ARG A 351 47.84 -2.23 -18.81
C ARG A 351 46.90 -1.24 -19.49
N PHE A 352 46.62 -0.13 -18.81
CA PHE A 352 45.87 1.00 -19.36
C PHE A 352 46.83 2.15 -19.68
N GLU A 353 46.75 2.71 -20.88
CA GLU A 353 47.58 3.84 -21.31
C GLU A 353 46.75 4.83 -22.14
N ALA A 354 46.63 6.08 -21.68
CA ALA A 354 45.84 7.11 -22.38
C ALA A 354 44.40 6.68 -22.69
N VAL A 355 43.74 5.99 -21.75
CA VAL A 355 42.35 5.57 -21.88
C VAL A 355 41.44 6.66 -21.32
N GLN A 356 40.31 6.93 -21.98
CA GLN A 356 39.25 7.77 -21.43
C GLN A 356 37.99 6.92 -21.26
N ILE A 357 37.43 6.89 -20.05
CA ILE A 357 36.24 6.12 -19.72
C ILE A 357 35.18 7.07 -19.21
N VAL A 358 34.02 7.08 -19.88
CA VAL A 358 32.90 7.97 -19.58
C VAL A 358 31.67 7.13 -19.28
N ALA A 359 31.16 7.20 -18.05
CA ALA A 359 29.84 6.65 -17.74
C ALA A 359 28.73 7.57 -18.29
N GLY A 360 27.62 6.97 -18.73
CA GLY A 360 26.35 7.68 -18.83
C GLY A 360 25.74 7.98 -17.46
N ASN A 361 24.57 8.61 -17.43
CA ASN A 361 23.85 8.80 -16.18
C ASN A 361 23.19 7.48 -15.77
N GLY A 362 23.07 7.25 -14.47
CA GLY A 362 22.22 6.19 -13.97
C GLY A 362 20.74 6.51 -14.16
N GLY A 363 19.90 5.47 -14.16
CA GLY A 363 18.45 5.62 -14.32
C GLY A 363 17.80 6.30 -13.12
N ASN A 364 16.70 7.03 -13.33
CA ASN A 364 15.93 7.58 -12.22
C ASN A 364 15.25 6.45 -11.42
N GLY A 365 15.15 6.58 -10.10
CA GLY A 365 14.36 5.69 -9.28
C GLY A 365 12.85 5.88 -9.51
N GLY A 366 12.10 4.78 -9.47
CA GLY A 366 10.66 4.78 -9.57
C GLY A 366 9.99 5.34 -8.30
N ARG A 367 8.95 6.15 -8.46
CA ARG A 367 8.14 6.62 -7.32
C ARG A 367 7.37 5.47 -6.69
N GLY A 368 7.22 5.46 -5.38
CA GLY A 368 6.31 4.54 -4.68
C GLY A 368 4.84 4.89 -4.95
N GLY A 369 3.98 3.87 -4.96
CA GLY A 369 2.54 4.04 -5.06
C GLY A 369 1.93 4.57 -3.77
N GLY A 370 0.90 5.40 -3.88
CA GLY A 370 0.15 5.89 -2.72
C GLY A 370 -0.72 4.81 -2.08
N GLY A 371 -0.93 4.87 -0.77
CA GLY A 371 -1.94 4.05 -0.08
C GLY A 371 -3.36 4.51 -0.40
N GLY A 372 -4.30 3.57 -0.49
CA GLY A 372 -5.72 3.86 -0.67
C GLY A 372 -6.39 4.35 0.60
N ASP A 373 -7.41 5.19 0.46
CA ASP A 373 -8.24 5.63 1.59
C ASP A 373 -9.06 4.47 2.16
N GLY A 374 -9.43 4.58 3.43
CA GLY A 374 -10.38 3.64 4.04
C GLY A 374 -11.82 3.90 3.58
N GLY A 375 -12.63 2.84 3.52
CA GLY A 375 -14.05 2.93 3.23
C GLY A 375 -14.82 3.59 4.38
N LEU A 376 -15.82 4.40 4.07
CA LEU A 376 -16.68 5.01 5.09
C LEU A 376 -17.52 3.93 5.80
N GLY A 377 -17.66 4.06 7.12
CA GLY A 377 -18.60 3.24 7.88
C GLY A 377 -20.05 3.67 7.64
N GLY A 378 -20.98 2.72 7.75
CA GLY A 378 -22.41 2.95 7.55
C GLY A 378 -23.03 3.75 8.70
N LEU A 379 -23.99 4.60 8.39
CA LEU A 379 -24.82 5.23 9.42
C LEU A 379 -25.70 4.17 10.07
N GLY A 380 -26.00 4.32 11.37
CA GLY A 380 -27.03 3.55 12.03
C GLY A 380 -28.43 4.01 11.61
N ALA A 381 -29.42 3.14 11.77
CA ALA A 381 -30.81 3.46 11.48
C ALA A 381 -31.50 4.07 12.71
N PRO A 382 -32.50 4.95 12.53
CA PRO A 382 -33.31 5.43 13.65
C PRO A 382 -34.06 4.26 14.32
N GLY A 383 -34.37 4.43 15.61
CA GLY A 383 -35.35 3.57 16.27
C GLY A 383 -36.76 3.83 15.76
N GLY A 384 -37.64 2.88 16.02
CA GLY A 384 -39.05 2.99 15.72
C GLY A 384 -39.69 4.13 16.49
N ASN A 385 -40.34 5.04 15.75
CA ASN A 385 -41.04 6.17 16.33
C ASN A 385 -42.32 6.46 15.54
N ARG A 386 -43.41 6.74 16.25
CA ARG A 386 -44.64 7.35 15.72
C ARG A 386 -44.64 8.84 15.94
N ALA A 387 -45.25 9.58 15.02
CA ALA A 387 -45.44 11.00 15.23
C ALA A 387 -46.35 11.22 16.45
N ARG A 388 -46.16 12.33 17.17
CA ARG A 388 -46.93 12.64 18.39
C ARG A 388 -48.43 12.68 18.10
N GLU A 389 -48.80 13.10 16.90
CA GLU A 389 -50.18 13.19 16.43
C GLU A 389 -50.80 11.81 16.14
N GLU A 390 -49.98 10.77 16.00
CA GLU A 390 -50.40 9.37 15.77
C GLU A 390 -50.41 8.53 17.06
N LEU A 391 -49.98 9.11 18.19
CA LEU A 391 -50.04 8.54 19.53
C LEU A 391 -51.42 8.87 20.16
N GLU A 392 -52.52 8.45 19.54
CA GLU A 392 -53.86 8.67 20.11
C GLU A 392 -54.11 7.76 21.33
N ASP A 393 -54.73 8.35 22.37
CA ASP A 393 -55.34 7.86 23.62
C ASP A 393 -54.77 6.67 24.43
N SER A 394 -53.88 5.80 23.95
CA SER A 394 -53.31 4.70 24.74
C SER A 394 -51.81 4.47 24.56
N LEU A 395 -51.17 5.11 23.59
CA LEU A 395 -49.70 5.07 23.41
C LEU A 395 -48.94 6.15 24.19
N ALA A 396 -49.63 6.90 25.06
CA ALA A 396 -49.11 8.13 25.68
C ALA A 396 -47.89 7.93 26.62
N ALA A 397 -47.49 6.69 26.89
CA ALA A 397 -46.24 6.35 27.59
C ALA A 397 -45.35 5.34 26.84
N ALA A 398 -45.75 4.90 25.63
CA ALA A 398 -44.90 4.06 24.81
C ALA A 398 -43.74 4.90 24.25
N THR A 399 -42.51 4.53 24.56
CA THR A 399 -41.35 5.31 24.15
C THR A 399 -40.80 4.84 22.82
N GLN A 400 -40.13 5.75 22.12
CA GLN A 400 -39.41 5.42 20.88
C GLN A 400 -38.23 4.49 21.19
N GLY A 401 -37.86 3.65 20.22
CA GLY A 401 -36.62 2.90 20.29
C GLY A 401 -35.40 3.82 20.14
N GLY A 402 -34.26 3.40 20.68
CA GLY A 402 -32.98 4.07 20.49
C GLY A 402 -32.50 3.95 19.05
N ALA A 403 -31.70 4.91 18.58
CA ALA A 403 -31.06 4.82 17.27
C ALA A 403 -29.88 3.83 17.29
N GLY A 404 -29.61 3.19 16.15
CA GLY A 404 -28.38 2.42 15.96
C GLY A 404 -27.16 3.33 15.86
N GLY A 405 -26.02 2.83 16.35
CA GLY A 405 -24.74 3.52 16.24
C GLY A 405 -24.16 3.47 14.82
N LYS A 406 -23.33 4.45 14.47
CA LYS A 406 -22.57 4.46 13.22
C LYS A 406 -21.46 3.40 13.25
N GLY A 407 -21.24 2.69 12.16
CA GLY A 407 -20.05 1.89 11.96
C GLY A 407 -18.78 2.74 11.82
N GLY A 408 -17.66 2.22 12.31
CA GLY A 408 -16.35 2.85 12.15
C GLY A 408 -15.89 2.86 10.69
N ASN A 409 -15.18 3.91 10.29
CA ASN A 409 -14.52 3.96 8.99
C ASN A 409 -13.37 2.95 8.93
N GLY A 410 -13.06 2.45 7.74
CA GLY A 410 -11.81 1.74 7.51
C GLY A 410 -10.61 2.67 7.68
N GLY A 411 -9.48 2.10 8.08
CA GLY A 411 -8.21 2.81 8.13
C GLY A 411 -7.66 3.07 6.73
N PRO A 412 -7.06 4.24 6.47
CA PRO A 412 -6.30 4.47 5.24
C PRO A 412 -5.01 3.64 5.22
N ALA A 413 -4.54 3.25 4.03
CA ALA A 413 -3.30 2.49 3.88
C ALA A 413 -2.04 3.37 3.91
N GLY A 414 -0.88 2.73 4.14
CA GLY A 414 0.41 3.39 4.03
C GLY A 414 0.91 3.49 2.60
N GLY A 415 1.65 4.57 2.30
CA GLY A 415 2.33 4.74 1.02
C GLY A 415 3.55 3.85 0.90
N ALA A 416 3.91 3.44 -0.32
CA ALA A 416 5.07 2.60 -0.57
C ALA A 416 6.37 3.40 -0.71
N GLY A 417 7.51 2.75 -0.48
CA GLY A 417 8.82 3.36 -0.68
C GLY A 417 9.15 3.63 -2.15
N GLY A 418 9.93 4.68 -2.40
CA GLY A 418 10.52 4.95 -3.71
C GLY A 418 11.80 4.13 -3.96
N GLY A 419 12.02 3.74 -5.22
CA GLY A 419 13.22 3.02 -5.65
C GLY A 419 14.45 3.92 -5.67
N CYS A 420 15.65 3.34 -5.56
CA CYS A 420 16.89 4.09 -5.63
C CYS A 420 17.11 4.65 -7.04
N GLY A 421 17.84 5.75 -7.15
CA GLY A 421 18.41 6.15 -8.42
C GLY A 421 19.62 5.27 -8.76
N GLY A 422 19.81 5.03 -10.05
CA GLY A 422 20.94 4.28 -10.56
C GLY A 422 22.24 5.07 -10.42
N SER A 423 23.31 4.36 -10.08
CA SER A 423 24.63 4.96 -9.94
C SER A 423 25.34 5.14 -11.29
N SER A 424 26.26 6.09 -11.35
CA SER A 424 27.10 6.38 -12.50
C SER A 424 28.55 6.10 -12.16
N ILE A 425 29.11 5.06 -12.79
CA ILE A 425 30.37 4.43 -12.36
C ILE A 425 31.37 4.44 -13.52
N GLY A 426 32.57 4.98 -13.30
CA GLY A 426 33.63 4.94 -14.31
C GLY A 426 34.02 3.49 -14.64
N VAL A 427 34.53 2.76 -13.63
CA VAL A 427 34.86 1.34 -13.74
C VAL A 427 34.33 0.54 -12.55
N TRP A 428 33.64 -0.57 -12.82
CA TRP A 428 33.19 -1.52 -11.80
C TRP A 428 34.05 -2.78 -11.87
N VAL A 429 34.75 -3.11 -10.78
CA VAL A 429 35.65 -4.27 -10.70
C VAL A 429 35.05 -5.31 -9.76
N LEU A 430 34.86 -6.53 -10.25
CA LEU A 430 34.39 -7.67 -9.46
C LEU A 430 35.57 -8.61 -9.19
N LEU A 431 36.09 -8.58 -7.97
CA LEU A 431 37.17 -9.43 -7.48
C LEU A 431 36.66 -10.69 -6.79
N ARG A 432 35.35 -10.79 -6.51
CA ARG A 432 34.69 -11.99 -5.96
C ARG A 432 35.29 -12.43 -4.62
N GLY A 433 35.56 -11.45 -3.74
CA GLY A 433 36.12 -11.69 -2.41
C GLY A 433 37.66 -11.75 -2.33
N VAL A 434 38.36 -11.55 -3.46
CA VAL A 434 39.82 -11.36 -3.47
C VAL A 434 40.14 -9.89 -3.12
N PRO A 435 41.10 -9.60 -2.22
CA PRO A 435 41.52 -8.23 -1.95
C PRO A 435 42.08 -7.54 -3.20
N ASP A 436 41.81 -6.24 -3.36
CA ASP A 436 42.34 -5.45 -4.49
C ASP A 436 43.87 -5.47 -4.51
N PRO A 437 44.52 -6.10 -5.51
CA PRO A 437 45.97 -6.12 -5.62
C PRO A 437 46.55 -4.81 -6.18
N GLY A 438 45.72 -3.78 -6.37
CA GLY A 438 46.09 -2.50 -6.98
C GLY A 438 45.46 -2.27 -8.35
N VAL A 439 44.40 -3.02 -8.71
CA VAL A 439 43.62 -2.82 -9.93
C VAL A 439 43.07 -1.40 -9.99
N ALA A 440 42.46 -0.92 -8.90
CA ALA A 440 41.89 0.41 -8.87
C ALA A 440 42.94 1.53 -8.99
N ALA A 441 44.16 1.30 -8.47
CA ALA A 441 45.28 2.23 -8.61
C ALA A 441 45.79 2.26 -10.07
N ALA A 442 45.92 1.09 -10.69
CA ALA A 442 46.37 0.98 -12.08
C ALA A 442 45.39 1.63 -13.06
N ILE A 443 44.08 1.42 -12.88
CA ILE A 443 43.04 2.07 -13.69
C ILE A 443 43.17 3.59 -13.59
N ARG A 444 43.27 4.15 -12.37
CA ARG A 444 43.40 5.60 -12.17
C ARG A 444 44.71 6.17 -12.71
N ALA A 445 45.78 5.38 -12.76
CA ALA A 445 47.06 5.81 -13.33
C ALA A 445 47.05 5.82 -14.86
N GLY A 446 46.31 4.90 -15.48
CA GLY A 446 46.28 4.71 -16.94
C GLY A 446 45.08 5.31 -17.67
N ALA A 447 44.02 5.69 -16.93
CA ALA A 447 42.77 6.18 -17.48
C ALA A 447 42.30 7.51 -16.87
N VAL A 448 41.70 8.35 -17.71
CA VAL A 448 40.89 9.49 -17.31
C VAL A 448 39.44 9.01 -17.17
N LEU A 449 38.92 9.09 -15.96
CA LEU A 449 37.57 8.65 -15.62
C LEU A 449 36.64 9.87 -15.53
N ALA A 450 35.47 9.75 -16.13
CA ALA A 450 34.40 10.73 -16.00
C ALA A 450 33.09 10.00 -15.74
N SER A 451 32.55 10.15 -14.54
CA SER A 451 31.18 9.72 -14.26
C SER A 451 30.18 10.68 -14.92
N GLY A 452 29.08 10.14 -15.43
CA GLY A 452 27.84 10.89 -15.59
C GLY A 452 27.19 11.17 -14.23
N ARG A 453 25.94 11.63 -14.23
CA ARG A 453 25.20 11.89 -12.99
C ARG A 453 24.53 10.65 -12.43
N GLY A 454 24.52 10.53 -11.11
CA GLY A 454 23.63 9.60 -10.42
C GLY A 454 22.17 9.96 -10.70
N GLY A 455 21.31 8.96 -10.91
CA GLY A 455 19.88 9.17 -11.06
C GLY A 455 19.26 9.66 -9.73
N PRO A 456 18.28 10.58 -9.73
CA PRO A 456 17.52 10.89 -8.53
C PRO A 456 16.78 9.65 -8.01
N GLY A 457 16.74 9.49 -6.69
CA GLY A 457 15.87 8.51 -6.04
C GLY A 457 14.39 8.83 -6.25
N GLY A 458 13.57 7.79 -6.31
CA GLY A 458 12.13 7.92 -6.42
C GLY A 458 11.53 8.49 -5.13
N ALA A 459 10.53 9.37 -5.27
CA ALA A 459 9.74 9.81 -4.12
C ALA A 459 8.91 8.65 -3.56
N GLY A 460 8.75 8.59 -2.24
CA GLY A 460 7.78 7.69 -1.62
C GLY A 460 6.34 8.05 -1.99
N GLY A 461 5.45 7.07 -1.95
CA GLY A 461 4.02 7.27 -2.18
C GLY A 461 3.34 7.97 -1.00
N GLY A 462 2.27 8.72 -1.29
CA GLY A 462 1.41 9.31 -0.26
C GLY A 462 0.55 8.26 0.47
N GLY A 463 -0.21 8.69 1.47
CA GLY A 463 -1.11 7.80 2.23
C GLY A 463 -1.27 8.31 3.66
N ALA A 464 -1.82 7.46 4.53
CA ALA A 464 -1.94 7.77 5.96
C ALA A 464 -0.58 8.15 6.58
N VAL A 465 0.44 7.37 6.21
CA VAL A 465 1.84 7.65 6.45
C VAL A 465 2.56 7.56 5.11
N PRO A 466 3.23 8.62 4.65
CA PRO A 466 3.97 8.60 3.39
C PRO A 466 5.14 7.61 3.43
N GLY A 467 5.39 6.94 2.30
CA GLY A 467 6.55 6.07 2.13
C GLY A 467 7.88 6.84 2.15
N GLY A 468 8.97 6.14 2.44
CA GLY A 468 10.31 6.71 2.36
C GLY A 468 10.76 6.97 0.91
N ASN A 469 11.49 8.07 0.69
CA ASN A 469 12.16 8.31 -0.60
C ASN A 469 13.31 7.31 -0.80
N GLY A 470 13.58 6.94 -2.04
CA GLY A 470 14.77 6.19 -2.40
C GLY A 470 16.03 7.07 -2.36
N ALA A 471 17.19 6.45 -2.13
CA ALA A 471 18.48 7.10 -2.21
C ALA A 471 18.77 7.56 -3.65
N THR A 472 19.45 8.69 -3.79
CA THR A 472 20.00 9.15 -5.07
C THR A 472 21.19 8.28 -5.47
N GLY A 473 21.32 8.02 -6.77
CA GLY A 473 22.45 7.32 -7.37
C GLY A 473 23.78 7.94 -6.99
N GLU A 474 24.80 7.09 -6.80
CA GLU A 474 26.15 7.56 -6.53
C GLU A 474 26.91 7.90 -7.81
N GLU A 475 27.92 8.77 -7.68
CA GLU A 475 28.90 9.05 -8.72
C GLU A 475 30.25 8.55 -8.23
N ARG A 476 30.79 7.51 -8.87
CA ARG A 476 32.04 6.87 -8.45
C ARG A 476 32.97 6.67 -9.64
N ASP A 477 34.24 6.99 -9.45
CA ASP A 477 35.26 6.73 -10.48
C ASP A 477 35.53 5.23 -10.62
N VAL A 478 35.82 4.54 -9.50
CA VAL A 478 36.08 3.10 -9.46
C VAL A 478 35.38 2.48 -8.26
N VAL A 479 34.62 1.41 -8.50
CA VAL A 479 34.02 0.54 -7.48
C VAL A 479 34.72 -0.81 -7.54
N VAL A 480 35.02 -1.39 -6.37
CA VAL A 480 35.68 -2.71 -6.25
C VAL A 480 34.91 -3.55 -5.25
N GLU A 481 34.48 -4.74 -5.67
CA GLU A 481 33.64 -5.67 -4.89
C GLU A 481 34.23 -7.09 -4.78
#